data_AF-A0A0S2DIV3-F1
#
_entry.id   AF-A0A0S2DIV3-F1
#
_cell.length_a   1.000
_cell.length_b   1.000
_cell.length_c   1.000
_cell.angle_alpha   90.00
_cell.angle_beta   90.00
_cell.angle_gamma   90.00
#
_symmetry.space_group_name_H-M   'P 1'
#
loop_
_entity.id
_entity.type
_entity.pdbx_description
1 polymer ?
#
loop_
_entity_poly.entity_id
_entity_poly.type
_entity_poly.pdbx_seq_one_letter_code
_entity_poly.pdbx_strand_id
1 'polypeptide(L)'
;MLALAARIRRRSRAPPVGRCVARKRPRGDAETSARAAMLARRMDCPRPHGARRETAPMDTDSAQRRPPTPPAVPRDAAGRDAAGVENKAAGFAGEFETHLTVAADRDGALQRFAAAHGLKCLHIELARGAQPLQPMLSWRGRGEFAQQRARAQAIAAQLRAAGLAPTRIKIEAAPGNRGVPRDDADAGAGRYFESHIKLLLPAGADLAALAARVAGHGAHLSRNALRTREDGLDERFVTQRSRGGLERAYAQLRALLDELDAMDLRRLGAETEYVVYDDNLAVDDGWINMGTDDPLARRAGR
;
A
#
# COMPACT_ATOMS: atom_id res chain seq x y z
N MET A 1 53.67 21.28 46.14
CA MET A 1 54.74 20.46 45.52
C MET A 1 54.47 20.33 44.02
N LEU A 2 54.83 21.37 43.27
CA LEU A 2 54.77 21.42 41.80
C LEU A 2 56.21 21.21 41.27
N ALA A 3 56.39 20.34 40.28
CA ALA A 3 57.62 20.27 39.50
C ALA A 3 57.29 20.51 38.02
N LEU A 4 57.90 21.58 37.49
CA LEU A 4 57.77 22.11 36.15
C LEU A 4 59.03 21.73 35.34
N ALA A 5 58.79 21.20 34.13
CA ALA A 5 59.57 21.26 32.89
C ALA A 5 61.12 21.25 32.86
N ALA A 6 61.70 20.40 31.98
CA ALA A 6 62.56 20.87 30.89
C ALA A 6 62.87 19.78 29.82
N ARG A 7 62.91 20.25 28.56
CA ARG A 7 63.20 19.57 27.28
C ARG A 7 64.66 19.13 27.11
N ILE A 8 64.90 18.05 26.34
CA ILE A 8 66.00 17.97 25.35
C ILE A 8 65.53 17.19 24.08
N ARG A 9 65.80 17.77 22.90
CA ARG A 9 65.60 17.19 21.55
C ARG A 9 66.84 16.37 21.14
N ARG A 10 66.65 15.29 20.35
CA ARG A 10 67.59 14.91 19.27
C ARG A 10 66.84 14.39 18.03
N ARG A 11 67.26 14.92 16.88
CA ARG A 11 66.90 14.53 15.51
C ARG A 11 67.62 13.23 15.12
N SER A 12 67.08 12.44 14.18
CA SER A 12 67.70 12.23 12.85
C SER A 12 67.15 11.02 12.06
N ARG A 13 67.01 11.25 10.74
CA ARG A 13 67.13 10.34 9.57
C ARG A 13 65.96 9.44 9.14
N ALA A 14 65.41 9.78 7.97
CA ALA A 14 64.93 8.88 6.91
C ALA A 14 66.06 8.68 5.86
N PRO A 15 65.92 7.96 4.71
CA PRO A 15 64.91 7.01 4.21
C PRO A 15 65.58 5.67 3.71
N PRO A 16 64.99 4.76 2.87
CA PRO A 16 64.69 5.00 1.45
C PRO A 16 63.41 4.32 0.88
N VAL A 17 63.22 4.60 -0.41
CA VAL A 17 62.11 4.38 -1.34
C VAL A 17 62.02 2.92 -1.83
N GLY A 18 60.81 2.40 -2.08
CA GLY A 18 60.57 1.11 -2.74
C GLY A 18 59.26 1.10 -3.56
N ARG A 19 59.36 0.66 -4.82
CA ARG A 19 58.43 0.83 -5.95
C ARG A 19 57.11 0.03 -5.91
N CYS A 20 56.12 0.63 -6.59
CA CYS A 20 55.01 0.09 -7.39
C CYS A 20 54.92 -1.43 -7.62
N VAL A 21 53.72 -1.98 -7.34
CA VAL A 21 53.06 -2.94 -8.25
C VAL A 21 51.58 -2.59 -8.35
N ALA A 22 51.14 -2.37 -9.59
CA ALA A 22 49.78 -2.10 -9.99
C ALA A 22 48.86 -3.29 -9.70
N ARG A 23 47.69 -3.04 -9.09
CA ARG A 23 46.56 -3.96 -9.14
C ARG A 23 45.45 -3.37 -10.01
N LYS A 24 45.19 -4.09 -11.09
CA LYS A 24 44.16 -3.87 -12.10
C LYS A 24 42.79 -3.65 -11.45
N ARG A 25 42.13 -2.57 -11.87
CA ARG A 25 40.67 -2.41 -11.77
C ARG A 25 40.00 -3.44 -12.69
N PRO A 26 38.99 -4.21 -12.24
CA PRO A 26 38.01 -4.75 -13.15
C PRO A 26 37.04 -3.63 -13.55
N ARG A 27 36.87 -3.49 -14.87
CA ARG A 27 35.81 -2.70 -15.49
C ARG A 27 34.47 -3.36 -15.09
N GLY A 28 33.60 -2.60 -14.45
CA GLY A 28 32.20 -2.97 -14.28
C GLY A 28 31.46 -2.53 -15.52
N ASP A 29 31.05 -3.50 -16.33
CA ASP A 29 30.23 -3.31 -17.51
C ASP A 29 28.83 -2.81 -17.13
N ALA A 30 28.26 -2.06 -18.07
CA ALA A 30 26.95 -1.46 -18.01
C ALA A 30 25.85 -2.53 -17.94
N GLU A 31 25.22 -2.70 -16.78
CA GLU A 31 23.99 -3.49 -16.66
C GLU A 31 23.17 -3.11 -15.41
N THR A 32 22.80 -1.83 -15.29
CA THR A 32 21.96 -1.33 -14.18
C THR A 32 20.86 -0.41 -14.70
N SER A 33 19.94 -0.96 -15.50
CA SER A 33 18.69 -0.27 -15.84
C SER A 33 17.49 -1.18 -16.19
N ALA A 34 17.55 -2.48 -15.90
CA ALA A 34 16.45 -3.40 -16.23
C ALA A 34 16.14 -4.46 -15.14
N ARG A 35 16.28 -4.10 -13.85
CA ARG A 35 15.97 -5.01 -12.72
C ARG A 35 15.06 -4.40 -11.64
N ALA A 36 14.23 -3.43 -12.01
CA ALA A 36 13.19 -2.86 -11.14
C ALA A 36 11.78 -3.47 -11.36
N ALA A 37 11.64 -4.52 -12.18
CA ALA A 37 10.33 -5.10 -12.55
C ALA A 37 10.17 -6.60 -12.27
N MET A 38 11.06 -7.24 -11.50
CA MET A 38 10.94 -8.70 -11.31
C MET A 38 11.50 -9.19 -9.97
N LEU A 39 10.87 -8.83 -8.85
CA LEU A 39 11.01 -9.61 -7.61
C LEU A 39 9.78 -9.49 -6.70
N ALA A 40 8.61 -9.82 -7.24
CA ALA A 40 7.43 -10.18 -6.44
C ALA A 40 7.21 -11.69 -6.51
N ARG A 41 8.11 -12.50 -5.93
CA ARG A 41 7.84 -13.92 -5.66
C ARG A 41 8.59 -14.44 -4.42
N ARG A 42 7.81 -15.18 -3.62
CA ARG A 42 8.16 -16.15 -2.55
C ARG A 42 8.34 -15.59 -1.14
N MET A 43 7.28 -15.72 -0.34
CA MET A 43 7.41 -16.32 0.99
C MET A 43 6.40 -17.47 1.09
N ASP A 44 6.94 -18.67 1.27
CA ASP A 44 6.23 -19.94 1.46
C ASP A 44 5.60 -20.02 2.86
N CYS A 45 4.37 -20.54 2.95
CA CYS A 45 3.81 -21.12 4.18
C CYS A 45 3.98 -22.65 4.12
N PRO A 46 4.35 -23.32 5.21
CA PRO A 46 4.52 -24.77 5.23
C PRO A 46 3.16 -25.49 5.27
N ARG A 47 2.99 -26.51 4.41
CA ARG A 47 1.91 -27.51 4.49
C ARG A 47 2.33 -28.66 5.40
N PRO A 48 1.38 -29.29 6.12
CA PRO A 48 1.53 -30.67 6.56
C PRO A 48 0.84 -31.66 5.60
N HIS A 49 1.58 -32.71 5.21
CA HIS A 49 1.04 -34.02 4.79
C HIS A 49 0.49 -34.74 6.04
N GLY A 50 -0.51 -35.63 6.05
CA GLY A 50 -1.32 -36.31 5.04
C GLY A 50 -1.83 -37.64 5.64
N ALA A 51 -3.08 -38.04 5.35
CA ALA A 51 -3.67 -39.41 5.37
C ALA A 51 -5.20 -39.28 5.52
N ARG A 52 -6.09 -40.10 4.93
CA ARG A 52 -6.08 -41.17 3.94
C ARG A 52 -7.51 -41.22 3.35
N ARG A 53 -7.63 -41.77 2.14
CA ARG A 53 -8.89 -42.01 1.41
C ARG A 53 -9.64 -43.24 1.95
N GLU A 54 -10.97 -43.18 1.89
CA GLU A 54 -11.81 -44.36 1.70
C GLU A 54 -13.05 -43.97 0.86
N THR A 55 -13.58 -44.93 0.10
CA THR A 55 -14.31 -44.77 -1.16
C THR A 55 -15.76 -45.27 -1.10
N ALA A 56 -16.69 -44.48 -1.69
CA ALA A 56 -17.91 -44.84 -2.47
C ALA A 56 -19.04 -45.65 -1.75
N PRO A 57 -20.31 -45.72 -2.26
CA PRO A 57 -20.86 -45.45 -3.60
C PRO A 57 -21.92 -44.32 -3.66
N MET A 58 -22.02 -43.55 -4.75
CA MET A 58 -22.91 -43.73 -5.91
C MET A 58 -24.31 -44.22 -5.58
N ASP A 59 -25.27 -43.30 -5.64
CA ASP A 59 -26.63 -43.60 -6.05
C ASP A 59 -27.13 -42.52 -7.02
N THR A 60 -27.84 -43.00 -8.04
CA THR A 60 -28.20 -42.34 -9.28
C THR A 60 -29.57 -41.70 -9.23
N ASP A 61 -29.78 -40.78 -10.18
CA ASP A 61 -31.06 -40.40 -10.78
C ASP A 61 -31.78 -39.18 -10.18
N SER A 62 -31.80 -38.08 -10.94
CA SER A 62 -33.06 -37.51 -11.47
C SER A 62 -32.86 -36.14 -12.14
N ALA A 63 -33.19 -36.14 -13.42
CA ALA A 63 -33.93 -35.09 -14.12
C ALA A 63 -33.31 -33.68 -14.30
N GLN A 64 -32.85 -33.49 -15.53
CA GLN A 64 -32.75 -32.23 -16.27
C GLN A 64 -33.98 -31.32 -16.09
N ARG A 65 -33.77 -30.09 -15.59
CA ARG A 65 -34.64 -28.94 -15.88
C ARG A 65 -33.76 -27.70 -16.11
N ARG A 66 -33.69 -27.26 -17.36
CA ARG A 66 -33.10 -25.98 -17.77
C ARG A 66 -33.98 -24.82 -17.24
N PRO A 67 -33.41 -23.77 -16.64
CA PRO A 67 -34.14 -22.53 -16.39
C PRO A 67 -34.34 -21.74 -17.70
N PRO A 68 -35.47 -21.02 -17.87
CA PRO A 68 -35.74 -20.25 -19.08
C PRO A 68 -34.80 -19.05 -19.22
N THR A 69 -34.40 -18.79 -20.47
CA THR A 69 -33.60 -17.65 -20.92
C THR A 69 -34.35 -16.33 -20.69
N PRO A 70 -33.74 -15.30 -20.08
CA PRO A 70 -34.37 -13.98 -19.97
C PRO A 70 -34.45 -13.29 -21.35
N PRO A 71 -35.49 -12.48 -21.61
CA PRO A 71 -35.64 -11.78 -22.88
C PRO A 71 -34.54 -10.74 -23.09
N ALA A 72 -34.14 -10.57 -24.35
CA ALA A 72 -33.12 -9.63 -24.79
C ALA A 72 -33.53 -8.17 -24.49
N VAL A 73 -32.63 -7.41 -23.87
CA VAL A 73 -32.77 -5.96 -23.65
C VAL A 73 -32.44 -5.24 -24.96
N PRO A 74 -33.24 -4.26 -25.42
CA PRO A 74 -32.90 -3.48 -26.61
C PRO A 74 -31.59 -2.71 -26.39
N ARG A 75 -30.73 -2.72 -27.42
CA ARG A 75 -29.63 -1.76 -27.57
C ARG A 75 -30.22 -0.39 -27.88
N ASP A 76 -29.51 0.64 -27.43
CA ASP A 76 -29.71 2.07 -27.68
C ASP A 76 -30.73 2.82 -26.81
N ALA A 77 -30.21 3.38 -25.72
CA ALA A 77 -30.62 4.70 -25.24
C ALA A 77 -29.36 5.43 -24.75
N ALA A 78 -28.57 5.92 -25.70
CA ALA A 78 -27.55 6.93 -25.44
C ALA A 78 -28.26 8.23 -25.04
N GLY A 79 -28.23 8.55 -23.74
CA GLY A 79 -28.56 9.89 -23.25
C GLY A 79 -27.47 10.84 -23.73
N ARG A 80 -27.83 11.75 -24.64
CA ARG A 80 -26.99 12.88 -25.04
C ARG A 80 -27.15 13.97 -23.99
N ASP A 81 -26.06 14.32 -23.32
CA ASP A 81 -25.97 15.57 -22.58
C ASP A 81 -25.19 16.59 -23.41
N ALA A 82 -25.70 17.82 -23.41
CA ALA A 82 -25.26 18.93 -24.24
C ALA A 82 -23.92 19.52 -23.77
N ALA A 83 -22.83 18.81 -24.07
CA ALA A 83 -21.48 19.34 -24.26
C ALA A 83 -20.64 18.20 -24.86
N GLY A 84 -20.33 18.29 -26.15
CA GLY A 84 -19.67 17.25 -26.94
C GLY A 84 -18.23 16.96 -26.51
N VAL A 85 -18.07 16.28 -25.37
CA VAL A 85 -16.87 15.51 -25.03
C VAL A 85 -17.37 14.13 -24.61
N GLU A 86 -17.27 13.16 -25.51
CA GLU A 86 -17.38 11.75 -25.16
C GLU A 86 -16.27 11.42 -24.17
N ASN A 87 -16.53 11.60 -22.88
CA ASN A 87 -15.62 11.17 -21.85
C ASN A 87 -15.76 9.65 -21.78
N LYS A 88 -14.97 8.97 -22.62
CA LYS A 88 -14.88 7.52 -22.73
C LYS A 88 -14.39 6.99 -21.39
N ALA A 89 -15.32 6.81 -20.44
CA ALA A 89 -15.06 6.21 -19.14
C ALA A 89 -14.75 4.73 -19.35
N ALA A 90 -13.54 4.44 -19.84
CA ALA A 90 -12.99 3.11 -19.78
C ALA A 90 -12.90 2.73 -18.30
N GLY A 91 -13.76 1.81 -17.85
CA GLY A 91 -13.72 1.31 -16.48
C GLY A 91 -12.35 0.73 -16.13
N PHE A 92 -12.03 0.74 -14.83
CA PHE A 92 -10.76 0.19 -14.36
C PHE A 92 -10.71 -1.32 -14.50
N ALA A 93 -9.57 -1.84 -14.93
CA ALA A 93 -9.31 -3.28 -14.93
C ALA A 93 -7.84 -3.62 -14.75
N GLY A 94 -7.60 -4.77 -14.15
CA GLY A 94 -6.28 -5.27 -13.79
C GLY A 94 -6.28 -5.82 -12.38
N GLU A 95 -5.25 -5.51 -11.60
CA GLU A 95 -5.09 -5.96 -10.21
C GLU A 95 -5.65 -4.94 -9.22
N PHE A 96 -6.34 -5.43 -8.20
CA PHE A 96 -6.90 -4.60 -7.15
C PHE A 96 -6.56 -5.16 -5.79
N GLU A 97 -6.39 -4.28 -4.82
CA GLU A 97 -6.49 -4.58 -3.40
C GLU A 97 -7.79 -3.98 -2.86
N THR A 98 -8.46 -4.69 -1.96
CA THR A 98 -9.70 -4.21 -1.33
C THR A 98 -9.55 -4.30 0.17
N HIS A 99 -9.91 -3.20 0.83
CA HIS A 99 -9.92 -3.05 2.27
C HIS A 99 -11.36 -2.83 2.73
N LEU A 100 -11.79 -3.58 3.73
CA LEU A 100 -13.10 -3.41 4.36
C LEU A 100 -12.92 -3.19 5.85
N THR A 101 -13.16 -1.97 6.32
CA THR A 101 -13.04 -1.58 7.73
C THR A 101 -14.35 -1.84 8.47
N VAL A 102 -14.27 -2.34 9.71
CA VAL A 102 -15.43 -2.51 10.61
C VAL A 102 -15.31 -1.59 11.81
N ALA A 103 -16.43 -1.26 12.46
CA ALA A 103 -16.48 -0.32 13.58
C ALA A 103 -15.66 -0.78 14.79
N ALA A 104 -15.65 -2.10 15.06
CA ALA A 104 -14.89 -2.71 16.14
C ALA A 104 -14.69 -4.20 15.86
N ASP A 105 -13.56 -4.76 16.29
CA ASP A 105 -13.37 -6.21 16.40
C ASP A 105 -13.49 -6.61 17.88
N ARG A 106 -14.58 -7.30 18.22
CA ARG A 106 -14.82 -7.82 19.57
C ARG A 106 -14.36 -9.27 19.63
N ASP A 107 -13.56 -9.59 20.64
CA ASP A 107 -13.14 -10.95 20.96
C ASP A 107 -12.55 -11.73 19.77
N GLY A 108 -11.88 -11.05 18.83
CA GLY A 108 -11.26 -11.66 17.63
C GLY A 108 -12.28 -12.19 16.60
N ALA A 109 -13.52 -11.70 16.61
CA ALA A 109 -14.56 -12.12 15.67
C ALA A 109 -14.19 -11.85 14.22
N LEU A 110 -13.55 -10.72 13.93
CA LEU A 110 -13.09 -10.38 12.58
C LEU A 110 -11.99 -11.32 12.10
N GLN A 111 -11.05 -11.69 12.99
CA GLN A 111 -10.00 -12.66 12.65
C GLN A 111 -10.57 -14.04 12.32
N ARG A 112 -11.54 -14.52 13.10
CA ARG A 112 -12.24 -15.78 12.82
C ARG A 112 -12.99 -15.72 11.49
N PHE A 113 -13.70 -14.61 11.24
CA PHE A 113 -14.36 -14.38 9.96
C PHE A 113 -13.35 -14.40 8.80
N ALA A 114 -12.24 -13.68 8.94
CA ALA A 114 -11.20 -13.64 7.92
C ALA A 114 -10.66 -15.04 7.61
N ALA A 115 -10.35 -15.84 8.63
CA ALA A 115 -9.86 -17.21 8.48
C ALA A 115 -10.88 -18.12 7.76
N ALA A 116 -12.16 -18.06 8.15
CA ALA A 116 -13.21 -18.87 7.55
C ALA A 116 -13.46 -18.53 6.07
N HIS A 117 -13.17 -17.29 5.65
CA HIS A 117 -13.39 -16.80 4.29
C HIS A 117 -12.09 -16.70 3.46
N GLY A 118 -10.95 -17.12 3.99
CA GLY A 118 -9.65 -17.04 3.31
C GLY A 118 -9.19 -15.60 3.04
N LEU A 119 -9.53 -14.67 3.92
CA LEU A 119 -9.19 -13.25 3.84
C LEU A 119 -8.09 -12.90 4.86
N LYS A 120 -7.38 -11.80 4.61
CA LYS A 120 -6.39 -11.27 5.57
C LYS A 120 -7.09 -10.35 6.56
N CYS A 121 -6.77 -10.48 7.85
CA CYS A 121 -7.17 -9.53 8.88
C CYS A 121 -6.02 -8.58 9.22
N LEU A 122 -6.32 -7.29 9.37
CA LEU A 122 -5.37 -6.24 9.76
C LEU A 122 -6.01 -5.39 10.86
N HIS A 123 -5.27 -5.00 11.89
CA HIS A 123 -5.71 -3.95 12.82
C HIS A 123 -4.79 -2.76 12.66
N ILE A 124 -5.19 -1.79 11.85
CA ILE A 124 -4.38 -0.59 11.65
C ILE A 124 -4.62 0.37 12.80
N GLU A 125 -3.55 0.77 13.47
CA GLU A 125 -3.54 1.77 14.52
C GLU A 125 -2.88 3.04 14.01
N LEU A 126 -3.62 4.14 14.03
CA LEU A 126 -3.18 5.46 13.65
C LEU A 126 -2.63 6.20 14.86
N ALA A 127 -1.68 7.10 14.64
CA ALA A 127 -1.12 7.94 15.72
C ALA A 127 -2.15 8.95 16.31
N ARG A 128 -3.22 9.26 15.57
CA ARG A 128 -4.30 10.19 15.93
C ARG A 128 -5.49 9.99 14.98
N GLY A 129 -6.59 10.70 15.25
CA GLY A 129 -7.78 10.75 14.40
C GLY A 129 -9.05 10.37 15.17
N ALA A 130 -10.20 10.55 14.55
CA ALA A 130 -11.50 10.21 15.13
C ALA A 130 -11.68 8.70 15.31
N GLN A 131 -11.11 7.91 14.40
CA GLN A 131 -11.13 6.44 14.43
C GLN A 131 -9.69 5.89 14.36
N PRO A 132 -8.92 5.97 15.46
CA PRO A 132 -7.50 5.60 15.46
C PRO A 132 -7.28 4.08 15.38
N LEU A 133 -8.30 3.27 15.68
CA LEU A 133 -8.26 1.82 15.52
C LEU A 133 -9.16 1.41 14.36
N GLN A 134 -8.56 0.79 13.35
CA GLN A 134 -9.21 0.40 12.12
C GLN A 134 -9.02 -1.12 11.89
N PRO A 135 -9.86 -1.96 12.51
CA PRO A 135 -9.91 -3.37 12.19
C PRO A 135 -10.49 -3.56 10.79
N MET A 136 -9.78 -4.28 9.93
CA MET A 136 -10.15 -4.42 8.53
C MET A 136 -9.79 -5.77 7.93
N LEU A 137 -10.56 -6.16 6.92
CA LEU A 137 -10.21 -7.24 6.01
C LEU A 137 -9.45 -6.68 4.81
N SER A 138 -8.46 -7.42 4.31
CA SER A 138 -7.75 -7.13 3.07
C SER A 138 -7.72 -8.37 2.17
N TRP A 139 -7.89 -8.16 0.87
CA TRP A 139 -7.67 -9.19 -0.14
C TRP A 139 -7.33 -8.59 -1.50
N ARG A 140 -6.72 -9.41 -2.35
CA ARG A 140 -6.41 -9.06 -3.74
C ARG A 140 -7.38 -9.72 -4.71
N GLY A 141 -7.60 -9.06 -5.83
CA GLY A 141 -8.43 -9.54 -6.93
C GLY A 141 -7.90 -9.08 -8.27
N ARG A 142 -8.31 -9.76 -9.34
CA ARG A 142 -8.02 -9.35 -10.72
C ARG A 142 -9.31 -9.38 -11.53
N GLY A 143 -9.46 -8.46 -12.47
CA GLY A 143 -10.62 -8.39 -13.37
C GLY A 143 -11.11 -6.98 -13.57
N GLU A 144 -12.42 -6.80 -13.67
CA GLU A 144 -13.06 -5.49 -13.83
C GLU A 144 -13.44 -4.89 -12.46
N PHE A 145 -13.37 -3.57 -12.33
CA PHE A 145 -13.72 -2.87 -11.10
C PHE A 145 -15.14 -3.18 -10.60
N ALA A 146 -16.11 -3.28 -11.51
CA ALA A 146 -17.48 -3.62 -11.16
C ALA A 146 -17.59 -4.97 -10.43
N GLN A 147 -16.77 -5.96 -10.81
CA GLN A 147 -16.72 -7.26 -10.17
C GLN A 147 -16.09 -7.18 -8.77
N GLN A 148 -15.04 -6.38 -8.61
CA GLN A 148 -14.41 -6.16 -7.30
C GLN A 148 -15.39 -5.46 -6.34
N ARG A 149 -16.13 -4.46 -6.83
CA ARG A 149 -17.15 -3.76 -6.04
C ARG A 149 -18.29 -4.67 -5.62
N ALA A 150 -18.81 -5.49 -6.53
CA ALA A 150 -19.85 -6.47 -6.21
C ALA A 150 -19.38 -7.49 -5.16
N ARG A 151 -18.13 -7.99 -5.29
CA ARG A 151 -17.54 -8.88 -4.30
C ARG A 151 -17.38 -8.20 -2.93
N ALA A 152 -16.89 -6.97 -2.89
CA ALA A 152 -16.74 -6.22 -1.64
C ALA A 152 -18.09 -6.02 -0.92
N GLN A 153 -19.15 -5.69 -1.68
CA GLN A 153 -20.50 -5.57 -1.15
C GLN A 153 -21.05 -6.89 -0.61
N ALA A 154 -20.80 -8.01 -1.30
CA ALA A 154 -21.20 -9.33 -0.84
C ALA A 154 -20.51 -9.70 0.49
N ILE A 155 -19.20 -9.46 0.61
CA ILE A 155 -18.46 -9.67 1.88
C ILE A 155 -18.99 -8.74 2.99
N ALA A 156 -19.29 -7.47 2.67
CA ALA A 156 -19.89 -6.56 3.63
C ALA A 156 -21.26 -7.05 4.14
N ALA A 157 -22.09 -7.63 3.27
CA ALA A 157 -23.35 -8.24 3.67
C ALA A 157 -23.14 -9.46 4.58
N GLN A 158 -22.15 -10.31 4.29
CA GLN A 158 -21.78 -11.45 5.13
C GLN A 158 -21.28 -11.01 6.51
N LEU A 159 -20.48 -9.95 6.60
CA LEU A 159 -20.06 -9.37 7.87
C LEU A 159 -21.25 -8.91 8.71
N ARG A 160 -22.21 -8.19 8.09
CA ARG A 160 -23.44 -7.77 8.77
C ARG A 160 -24.26 -8.96 9.28
N ALA A 161 -24.39 -10.01 8.46
CA ALA A 161 -25.06 -11.25 8.88
C ALA A 161 -24.33 -11.95 10.04
N ALA A 162 -23.02 -11.79 10.16
CA ALA A 162 -22.21 -12.27 11.27
C ALA A 162 -22.17 -11.34 12.50
N GLY A 163 -22.97 -10.26 12.51
CA GLY A 163 -23.02 -9.30 13.61
C GLY A 163 -21.86 -8.30 13.66
N LEU A 164 -21.03 -8.23 12.62
CA LEU A 164 -19.98 -7.23 12.46
C LEU A 164 -20.51 -6.03 11.67
N ALA A 165 -20.03 -4.82 11.97
CA ALA A 165 -20.53 -3.59 11.36
C ALA A 165 -19.48 -2.97 10.41
N PRO A 166 -19.53 -3.23 9.09
CA PRO A 166 -18.71 -2.53 8.10
C PRO A 166 -18.95 -1.02 8.13
N THR A 167 -17.87 -0.25 8.15
CA THR A 167 -17.89 1.23 8.15
C THR A 167 -17.26 1.84 6.91
N ARG A 168 -16.43 1.10 6.17
CA ARG A 168 -15.79 1.55 4.92
C ARG A 168 -15.45 0.39 4.00
N ILE A 169 -15.61 0.61 2.70
CA ILE A 169 -15.04 -0.19 1.61
C ILE A 169 -14.10 0.73 0.81
N LYS A 170 -12.82 0.36 0.75
CA LYS A 170 -11.80 1.00 -0.09
C LYS A 170 -11.30 0.00 -1.13
N ILE A 171 -11.31 0.38 -2.40
CA ILE A 171 -10.82 -0.44 -3.52
C ILE A 171 -9.72 0.33 -4.25
N GLU A 172 -8.58 -0.32 -4.38
CA GLU A 172 -7.32 0.28 -4.83
C GLU A 172 -6.85 -0.49 -6.05
N ALA A 173 -6.56 0.22 -7.13
CA ALA A 173 -6.07 -0.32 -8.37
C ALA A 173 -4.54 -0.23 -8.41
N ALA A 174 -3.87 -1.28 -8.88
CA ALA A 174 -2.45 -1.20 -9.18
C ALA A 174 -2.18 -0.08 -10.21
N PRO A 175 -1.04 0.62 -10.13
CA PRO A 175 -0.76 1.81 -10.94
C PRO A 175 -0.64 1.53 -12.45
N GLY A 176 -0.46 0.26 -12.83
CA GLY A 176 -0.45 -0.20 -14.22
C GLY A 176 -1.81 -0.63 -14.77
N ASN A 177 -2.89 -0.53 -13.98
CA ASN A 177 -4.23 -0.90 -14.43
C ASN A 177 -4.73 0.01 -15.54
N ARG A 178 -5.57 -0.54 -16.41
CA ARG A 178 -6.32 0.25 -17.39
C ARG A 178 -7.19 1.26 -16.65
N GLY A 179 -7.22 2.51 -17.14
CA GLY A 179 -8.04 3.59 -16.59
C GLY A 179 -7.39 4.36 -15.43
N VAL A 180 -6.25 3.92 -14.90
CA VAL A 180 -5.49 4.70 -13.91
C VAL A 180 -4.84 5.91 -14.61
N PRO A 181 -5.03 7.14 -14.10
CA PRO A 181 -4.52 8.35 -14.76
C PRO A 181 -3.00 8.41 -14.69
N ARG A 182 -2.37 8.65 -15.83
CA ARG A 182 -0.93 8.91 -15.89
C ARG A 182 -0.62 10.35 -15.48
N ASP A 183 -1.41 11.29 -16.00
CA ASP A 183 -1.21 12.73 -15.84
C ASP A 183 -2.35 13.37 -15.04
N ASP A 184 -2.10 14.55 -14.48
CA ASP A 184 -3.09 15.30 -13.67
C ASP A 184 -4.37 15.65 -14.45
N ALA A 185 -4.28 15.80 -15.78
CA ALA A 185 -5.42 16.11 -16.64
C ALA A 185 -6.46 14.98 -16.71
N ASP A 186 -6.03 13.74 -16.53
CA ASP A 186 -6.90 12.56 -16.57
C ASP A 186 -7.41 12.15 -15.18
N ALA A 187 -7.00 12.87 -14.13
CA ALA A 187 -7.35 12.54 -12.76
C ALA A 187 -8.83 12.78 -12.49
N GLY A 188 -9.51 11.74 -12.00
CA GLY A 188 -10.91 11.84 -11.58
C GLY A 188 -11.06 12.50 -10.21
N ALA A 189 -12.09 13.32 -10.05
CA ALA A 189 -12.48 13.89 -8.75
C ALA A 189 -12.78 12.78 -7.72
N GLY A 190 -12.44 13.03 -6.46
CA GLY A 190 -12.66 12.07 -5.36
C GLY A 190 -11.77 10.81 -5.40
N ARG A 191 -10.79 10.74 -6.31
CA ARG A 191 -9.81 9.66 -6.40
C ARG A 191 -8.40 10.18 -6.18
N TYR A 192 -7.52 9.30 -5.73
CA TYR A 192 -6.16 9.69 -5.35
C TYR A 192 -5.23 8.48 -5.38
N PHE A 193 -3.94 8.73 -5.50
CA PHE A 193 -2.93 7.73 -5.22
C PHE A 193 -2.67 7.68 -3.71
N GLU A 194 -2.50 6.48 -3.17
CA GLU A 194 -2.04 6.24 -1.80
C GLU A 194 -0.73 5.45 -1.88
N SER A 195 0.30 5.95 -1.21
CA SER A 195 1.59 5.28 -1.08
C SER A 195 1.81 4.83 0.35
N HIS A 196 2.21 3.58 0.53
CA HIS A 196 2.51 2.96 1.80
C HIS A 196 3.99 2.60 1.86
N ILE A 197 4.76 3.26 2.72
CA ILE A 197 6.16 2.93 2.98
C ILE A 197 6.21 2.14 4.28
N LYS A 198 6.84 0.97 4.25
CA LYS A 198 7.08 0.17 5.45
C LYS A 198 8.48 0.46 5.99
N LEU A 199 8.54 0.88 7.23
CA LEU A 199 9.77 1.17 7.98
C LEU A 199 9.98 0.13 9.06
N LEU A 200 11.25 -0.16 9.33
CA LEU A 200 11.70 -0.91 10.49
C LEU A 200 12.51 0.02 11.38
N LEU A 201 11.99 0.30 12.56
CA LEU A 201 12.55 1.25 13.51
C LEU A 201 13.21 0.52 14.69
N PRO A 202 14.28 1.08 15.27
CA PRO A 202 14.81 0.57 16.53
C PRO A 202 13.79 0.78 17.67
N ALA A 203 13.90 -0.03 18.71
CA ALA A 203 13.13 0.15 19.93
C ALA A 203 13.35 1.58 20.50
N GLY A 204 12.26 2.26 20.86
CA GLY A 204 12.32 3.60 21.42
C GLY A 204 12.61 4.72 20.42
N ALA A 205 12.51 4.46 19.11
CA ALA A 205 12.58 5.52 18.10
C ALA A 205 11.61 6.68 18.42
N ASP A 206 12.05 7.92 18.20
CA ASP A 206 11.23 9.11 18.42
C ASP A 206 10.14 9.23 17.35
N LEU A 207 8.99 8.61 17.63
CA LEU A 207 7.84 8.60 16.73
C LEU A 207 7.24 10.00 16.54
N ALA A 208 7.38 10.90 17.52
CA ALA A 208 6.86 12.26 17.40
C ALA A 208 7.70 13.08 16.43
N ALA A 209 9.03 12.99 16.52
CA ALA A 209 9.93 13.61 15.57
C ALA A 209 9.72 13.05 14.15
N LEU A 210 9.62 11.72 14.01
CA LEU A 210 9.34 11.10 12.71
C LEU A 210 7.99 11.56 12.14
N ALA A 211 6.93 11.58 12.95
CA ALA A 211 5.61 12.05 12.55
C ALA A 211 5.63 13.50 12.05
N ALA A 212 6.35 14.40 12.73
CA ALA A 212 6.48 15.79 12.33
C ALA A 212 7.20 15.95 10.99
N ARG A 213 8.25 15.15 10.74
CA ARG A 213 9.00 15.19 9.48
C ARG A 213 8.15 14.68 8.31
N VAL A 214 7.51 13.52 8.45
CA VAL A 214 6.67 12.96 7.36
C VAL A 214 5.40 13.78 7.11
N ALA A 215 4.87 14.49 8.11
CA ALA A 215 3.73 15.39 7.93
C ALA A 215 4.02 16.53 6.95
N GLY A 216 5.27 17.00 6.84
CA GLY A 216 5.68 17.99 5.83
C GLY A 216 5.49 17.51 4.39
N HIS A 217 5.40 16.20 4.19
CA HIS A 217 5.13 15.57 2.91
C HIS A 217 3.67 15.12 2.75
N GLY A 218 2.77 15.56 3.65
CA GLY A 218 1.38 15.08 3.67
C GLY A 218 1.27 13.60 3.99
N ALA A 219 2.25 13.06 4.73
CA ALA A 219 2.32 11.66 5.07
C ALA A 219 2.18 11.44 6.58
N HIS A 220 1.71 10.26 6.96
CA HIS A 220 1.27 9.98 8.33
C HIS A 220 1.65 8.58 8.80
N LEU A 221 2.00 8.46 10.07
CA LEU A 221 2.36 7.20 10.68
C LEU A 221 1.14 6.36 11.07
N SER A 222 1.29 5.05 10.90
CA SER A 222 0.42 4.02 11.45
C SER A 222 1.22 2.74 11.75
N ARG A 223 0.59 1.76 12.40
CA ARG A 223 1.13 0.40 12.57
C ARG A 223 0.04 -0.65 12.41
N ASN A 224 0.41 -1.90 12.12
CA ASN A 224 -0.51 -3.02 12.26
C ASN A 224 -0.37 -3.62 13.67
N ALA A 225 -1.36 -3.43 14.54
CA ALA A 225 -1.36 -3.89 15.91
C ALA A 225 -1.33 -5.43 16.06
N LEU A 226 -1.66 -6.18 14.99
CA LEU A 226 -1.52 -7.64 14.97
C LEU A 226 -0.08 -8.10 14.70
N ARG A 227 0.82 -7.20 14.32
CA ARG A 227 2.23 -7.52 14.06
C ARG A 227 3.06 -7.17 15.28
N THR A 228 3.68 -8.19 15.86
CA THR A 228 4.76 -8.06 16.82
C THR A 228 6.02 -8.67 16.23
N ARG A 229 7.18 -8.24 16.70
CA ARG A 229 8.48 -8.80 16.29
C ARG A 229 9.26 -9.24 17.51
N GLU A 230 9.93 -10.37 17.39
CA GLU A 230 10.75 -10.95 18.46
C GLU A 230 12.14 -10.27 18.56
N ASP A 231 12.58 -9.60 17.49
CA ASP A 231 13.86 -8.90 17.41
C ASP A 231 13.87 -7.51 18.09
N GLY A 232 12.75 -7.13 18.74
CA GLY A 232 12.59 -5.86 19.43
C GLY A 232 12.46 -4.64 18.52
N LEU A 233 12.44 -4.83 17.19
CA LEU A 233 12.25 -3.76 16.22
C LEU A 233 10.77 -3.45 16.02
N ASP A 234 10.46 -2.21 15.66
CA ASP A 234 9.09 -1.73 15.47
C ASP A 234 8.78 -1.53 13.98
N GLU A 235 7.72 -2.17 13.49
CA GLU A 235 7.25 -2.01 12.10
C GLU A 235 6.23 -0.87 12.03
N ARG A 236 6.58 0.20 11.31
CA ARG A 236 5.70 1.34 11.06
C ARG A 236 5.37 1.47 9.58
N PHE A 237 4.19 1.99 9.30
CA PHE A 237 3.81 2.43 7.97
C PHE A 237 3.82 3.95 7.93
N VAL A 238 4.32 4.51 6.83
CA VAL A 238 4.13 5.91 6.45
C VAL A 238 3.17 5.89 5.26
N THR A 239 1.98 6.46 5.44
CA THR A 239 0.98 6.58 4.37
C THR A 239 0.97 8.01 3.84
N GLN A 240 1.14 8.18 2.53
CA GLN A 240 1.03 9.45 1.82
C GLN A 240 -0.08 9.37 0.78
N ARG A 241 -0.89 10.41 0.65
CA ARG A 241 -1.88 10.50 -0.42
C ARG A 241 -1.54 11.62 -1.39
N SER A 242 -1.84 11.40 -2.67
CA SER A 242 -1.56 12.33 -3.76
C SER A 242 -2.77 12.44 -4.69
N ARG A 243 -3.23 13.65 -4.96
CA ARG A 243 -4.20 13.93 -6.03
C ARG A 243 -3.48 14.23 -7.34
N GLY A 244 -4.15 13.95 -8.45
CA GLY A 244 -3.59 14.09 -9.79
C GLY A 244 -3.25 12.73 -10.40
N GLY A 245 -2.31 12.75 -11.33
CA GLY A 245 -1.82 11.59 -12.06
C GLY A 245 -0.70 10.85 -11.34
N LEU A 246 -0.37 9.68 -11.87
CA LEU A 246 0.69 8.82 -11.36
C LEU A 246 2.06 9.50 -11.32
N GLU A 247 2.38 10.33 -12.31
CA GLU A 247 3.67 11.03 -12.37
C GLU A 247 3.89 11.93 -11.15
N ARG A 248 2.85 12.70 -10.79
CA ARG A 248 2.86 13.55 -9.60
C ARG A 248 2.95 12.73 -8.31
N ALA A 249 2.17 11.65 -8.22
CA ALA A 249 2.22 10.76 -7.05
C ALA A 249 3.62 10.19 -6.84
N TYR A 250 4.31 9.77 -7.90
CA TYR A 250 5.68 9.28 -7.81
C TYR A 250 6.71 10.37 -7.50
N ALA A 251 6.53 11.59 -8.00
CA ALA A 251 7.39 12.71 -7.62
C ALA A 251 7.27 13.03 -6.12
N GLN A 252 6.03 13.04 -5.58
CA GLN A 252 5.78 13.26 -4.16
C GLN A 252 6.30 12.12 -3.28
N LEU A 253 6.13 10.88 -3.73
CA LEU A 253 6.71 9.71 -3.06
C LEU A 253 8.24 9.80 -3.05
N ARG A 254 8.87 10.14 -4.17
CA ARG A 254 10.34 10.28 -4.24
C ARG A 254 10.85 11.28 -3.20
N ALA A 255 10.23 12.45 -3.11
CA ALA A 255 10.60 13.46 -2.12
C ALA A 255 10.49 12.94 -0.68
N LEU A 256 9.45 12.16 -0.38
CA LEU A 256 9.30 11.51 0.93
C LEU A 256 10.35 10.40 1.16
N LEU A 257 10.68 9.62 0.13
CA LEU A 257 11.70 8.59 0.24
C LEU A 257 13.09 9.18 0.48
N ASP A 258 13.44 10.28 -0.19
CA ASP A 258 14.73 10.97 -0.01
C ASP A 258 14.85 11.52 1.42
N GLU A 259 13.76 12.06 1.96
CA GLU A 259 13.64 12.52 3.34
C GLU A 259 13.84 11.38 4.36
N LEU A 260 13.23 10.21 4.12
CA LEU A 260 13.39 9.03 4.98
C LEU A 260 14.79 8.42 4.88
N ASP A 261 15.38 8.39 3.69
CA ASP A 261 16.73 7.89 3.45
C ASP A 261 17.77 8.79 4.13
N ALA A 262 17.53 10.12 4.21
CA ALA A 262 18.37 11.06 4.97
C ALA A 262 18.33 10.85 6.50
N MET A 263 17.32 10.15 7.02
CA MET A 263 17.23 9.78 8.44
C MET A 263 17.90 8.44 8.76
N ASP A 264 18.51 7.77 7.78
CA ASP A 264 19.11 6.43 7.92
C ASP A 264 18.13 5.38 8.47
N LEU A 265 16.84 5.50 8.11
CA LEU A 265 15.81 4.55 8.53
C LEU A 265 15.74 3.37 7.57
N ARG A 266 15.65 2.16 8.12
CA ARG A 266 15.53 0.95 7.30
C ARG A 266 14.14 0.85 6.68
N ARG A 267 14.08 1.01 5.36
CA ARG A 267 12.87 0.75 4.55
C ARG A 267 12.77 -0.72 4.16
N LEU A 268 11.62 -1.33 4.42
CA LEU A 268 11.31 -2.72 4.01
C LEU A 268 10.62 -2.80 2.65
N GLY A 269 9.97 -1.73 2.23
CA GLY A 269 9.29 -1.63 0.94
C GLY A 269 8.47 -0.37 0.82
N ALA A 270 8.04 -0.07 -0.40
CA ALA A 270 7.07 0.96 -0.70
C ALA A 270 6.11 0.43 -1.77
N GLU A 271 4.82 0.65 -1.59
CA GLU A 271 3.77 0.32 -2.55
C GLU A 271 2.95 1.58 -2.83
N THR A 272 2.51 1.76 -4.08
CA THR A 272 1.63 2.87 -4.49
C THR A 272 0.47 2.30 -5.27
N GLU A 273 -0.74 2.69 -4.91
CA GLU A 273 -1.97 2.25 -5.54
C GLU A 273 -2.90 3.44 -5.80
N TYR A 274 -3.84 3.28 -6.72
CA TYR A 274 -4.83 4.30 -7.07
C TYR A 274 -6.17 3.96 -6.45
N VAL A 275 -6.66 4.76 -5.51
CA VAL A 275 -7.96 4.57 -4.87
C VAL A 275 -9.07 4.92 -5.86
N VAL A 276 -9.72 3.88 -6.39
CA VAL A 276 -10.79 4.02 -7.38
C VAL A 276 -12.17 4.13 -6.75
N TYR A 277 -12.29 3.68 -5.50
CA TYR A 277 -13.51 3.74 -4.69
C TYR A 277 -13.16 3.79 -3.21
N ASP A 278 -13.70 4.77 -2.50
CA ASP A 278 -13.74 4.84 -1.05
C ASP A 278 -15.12 5.42 -0.69
N ASP A 279 -15.93 4.66 0.05
CA ASP A 279 -17.29 5.08 0.40
C ASP A 279 -17.38 5.85 1.72
N ASN A 280 -16.27 6.01 2.46
CA ASN A 280 -16.28 6.73 3.72
C ASN A 280 -14.90 7.28 4.11
N LEU A 281 -14.53 8.42 3.52
CA LEU A 281 -13.29 9.12 3.86
C LEU A 281 -13.24 9.61 5.32
N ALA A 282 -14.39 9.79 5.97
CA ALA A 282 -14.46 10.31 7.34
C ALA A 282 -13.87 9.35 8.38
N VAL A 283 -13.65 8.07 8.03
CA VAL A 283 -12.87 7.12 8.85
C VAL A 283 -11.46 7.63 9.15
N ASP A 284 -10.92 8.50 8.29
CA ASP A 284 -9.57 9.06 8.44
C ASP A 284 -9.57 10.52 8.96
N ASP A 285 -10.72 11.04 9.41
CA ASP A 285 -10.84 12.40 9.92
C ASP A 285 -9.88 12.65 11.10
N GLY A 286 -9.17 13.78 11.02
CA GLY A 286 -8.14 14.15 12.00
C GLY A 286 -6.80 13.40 11.87
N TRP A 287 -6.71 12.38 11.00
CA TRP A 287 -5.45 11.70 10.69
C TRP A 287 -4.76 12.33 9.48
N ILE A 288 -5.36 12.22 8.29
CA ILE A 288 -4.86 12.75 7.02
C ILE A 288 -5.83 13.80 6.49
N ASN A 289 -5.32 14.97 6.12
CA ASN A 289 -6.11 15.99 5.43
C ASN A 289 -5.61 16.09 4.00
N MET A 290 -6.48 15.76 3.05
CA MET A 290 -6.15 15.87 1.64
C MET A 290 -6.12 17.32 1.15
N GLY A 291 -6.61 18.28 1.94
CA GLY A 291 -7.00 19.60 1.46
C GLY A 291 -8.26 19.52 0.60
N THR A 292 -8.82 20.66 0.23
CA THR A 292 -9.92 20.72 -0.74
C THR A 292 -9.43 20.34 -2.14
N ASP A 293 -10.31 19.74 -2.96
CA ASP A 293 -10.12 19.62 -4.41
C ASP A 293 -10.20 21.03 -5.03
N ASP A 294 -9.22 21.89 -4.75
CA ASP A 294 -9.10 23.15 -5.49
C ASP A 294 -8.70 22.75 -6.92
N PRO A 295 -9.49 23.08 -7.96
CA PRO A 295 -9.16 22.69 -9.32
C PRO A 295 -7.71 23.08 -9.59
N LEU A 296 -6.93 22.09 -10.05
CA LEU A 296 -5.49 22.12 -10.29
C LEU A 296 -5.03 23.18 -11.32
N ALA A 297 -5.87 24.14 -11.66
CA ALA A 297 -5.71 25.17 -12.67
C ALA A 297 -5.09 26.49 -12.18
N ARG A 298 -4.66 26.64 -10.92
CA ARG A 298 -4.15 27.94 -10.40
C ARG A 298 -2.69 27.98 -9.94
N ARG A 299 -1.80 27.19 -10.55
CA ARG A 299 -0.34 27.33 -10.35
C ARG A 299 0.48 27.41 -11.64
N ALA A 300 -0.14 27.83 -12.75
CA ALA A 300 0.57 28.45 -13.86
C ALA A 300 0.25 29.95 -13.84
N GLY A 301 1.10 30.76 -13.19
CA GLY A 301 0.94 32.21 -13.17
C GLY A 301 1.15 32.85 -11.80
N ARG A 302 2.37 32.77 -11.27
CA ARG A 302 3.04 33.89 -10.56
C ARG A 302 4.54 33.78 -10.82
#